data_AF-A0A8D8IA62-F1
#
_entry.id   AF-A0A8D8IA62-F1
#
_cell.length_a   1.000
_cell.length_b   1.000
_cell.length_c   1.000
_cell.angle_alpha   90.00
_cell.angle_beta   90.00
_cell.angle_gamma   90.00
#
_symmetry.space_group_name_H-M   'P 1'
#
loop_
_entity.id
_entity.type
_entity.pdbx_description
1 polymer ?
#
loop_
_entity_poly.entity_id
_entity_poly.type
_entity_poly.pdbx_seq_one_letter_code
_entity_poly.pdbx_strand_id
1 'polypeptide(L)'
;MGAMFRSEQMDLVQLLIQPEAAYSSLAELGELGIAQFRDLNADVNVFQRKYTSEIRRCEEMARKVAVIRRELTKDEVTTPDLSDNIPRTPNSREIIDLEAALEKTENEIMELSENSHALLQNFMELTELKNVLENTQGFFSDKSAAQNLEATGGEPGASDNKPLGFVAGVIPRERIIGFERMLWRVSRGNVFLRQAPIDKPLTDPRTGDEIYKIVFVAFFQGEQLKSRVKKICSGYHASLYPCPNEYAERDEMLAGVRTRIEDLNMVINQTKDQRQRVLMSVAKEVPKWEIIVKKIKAIYHTMNMFSVDV
;
A
#
# COMPACT_ATOMS: atom_id res chain seq x y z
N MET A 1 -40.88 -35.81 -9.95
CA MET A 1 -39.78 -36.62 -9.38
C MET A 1 -39.28 -37.52 -10.49
N GLY A 2 -38.16 -37.16 -11.12
CA GLY A 2 -37.61 -37.83 -12.30
C GLY A 2 -37.06 -39.22 -12.00
N ALA A 3 -37.10 -40.09 -13.01
CA ALA A 3 -36.59 -41.45 -12.94
C ALA A 3 -35.06 -41.45 -12.95
N MET A 4 -34.40 -41.90 -11.88
CA MET A 4 -32.92 -41.94 -11.76
C MET A 4 -32.20 -42.74 -12.87
N PHE A 5 -32.92 -43.54 -13.66
CA PHE A 5 -32.33 -44.45 -14.66
C PHE A 5 -32.30 -43.91 -16.10
N ARG A 6 -32.96 -42.78 -16.41
CA ARG A 6 -32.98 -42.19 -17.77
C ARG A 6 -32.97 -40.67 -17.71
N SER A 7 -32.52 -40.02 -18.78
CA SER A 7 -32.61 -38.57 -18.94
C SER A 7 -34.05 -38.06 -18.88
N GLU A 8 -34.23 -36.86 -18.32
CA GLU A 8 -35.53 -36.18 -18.33
C GLU A 8 -35.92 -35.75 -19.74
N GLN A 9 -37.23 -35.69 -20.02
CA GLN A 9 -37.73 -35.20 -21.29
C GLN A 9 -37.52 -33.69 -21.39
N MET A 10 -37.01 -33.24 -22.55
CA MET A 10 -36.69 -31.84 -22.82
C MET A 10 -37.53 -31.35 -24.00
N ASP A 11 -38.11 -30.16 -23.86
CA ASP A 11 -38.88 -29.50 -24.92
C ASP A 11 -38.18 -28.21 -25.37
N LEU A 12 -38.22 -27.94 -26.67
CA LEU A 12 -37.73 -26.69 -27.25
C LEU A 12 -38.86 -25.67 -27.30
N VAL A 13 -38.69 -24.56 -26.57
CA VAL A 13 -39.67 -23.47 -26.50
C VAL A 13 -39.08 -22.19 -27.08
N GLN A 14 -39.89 -21.45 -27.83
CA GLN A 14 -39.54 -20.10 -28.30
C GLN A 14 -40.12 -19.06 -27.33
N LEU A 15 -39.26 -18.20 -26.80
CA LEU A 15 -39.62 -17.16 -25.84
C LEU A 15 -39.67 -15.81 -26.55
N LEU A 16 -40.83 -15.14 -26.52
CA LEU A 16 -41.01 -13.79 -27.04
C LEU A 16 -41.14 -12.83 -25.85
N ILE A 17 -40.11 -11.99 -25.64
CA ILE A 17 -40.09 -11.03 -24.52
C ILE A 17 -39.99 -9.61 -25.05
N GLN A 18 -40.73 -8.69 -24.43
CA GLN A 18 -40.55 -7.26 -24.66
C GLN A 18 -39.18 -6.80 -24.12
N PRO A 19 -38.43 -5.94 -24.84
CA PRO A 19 -37.10 -5.51 -24.40
C PRO A 19 -37.05 -4.92 -22.98
N GLU A 20 -38.10 -4.22 -22.56
CA GLU A 20 -38.22 -3.60 -21.23
C GLU A 20 -38.40 -4.63 -20.10
N ALA A 21 -39.05 -5.76 -20.39
CA ALA A 21 -39.30 -6.83 -19.44
C ALA A 21 -38.25 -7.96 -19.51
N ALA A 22 -37.29 -7.88 -20.44
CA ALA A 22 -36.33 -8.94 -20.68
C ALA A 22 -35.45 -9.23 -19.45
N TYR A 23 -34.96 -8.17 -18.79
CA TYR A 23 -34.12 -8.30 -17.61
C TYR A 23 -34.86 -8.94 -16.42
N SER A 24 -36.08 -8.47 -16.11
CA SER A 24 -36.86 -9.02 -14.99
C SER A 24 -37.31 -10.46 -15.27
N SER A 25 -37.73 -10.76 -16.50
CA SER A 25 -38.14 -12.11 -16.88
C SER A 25 -37.00 -13.11 -16.76
N LEU A 26 -35.80 -12.72 -17.21
CA LEU A 26 -34.60 -13.55 -17.09
C LEU A 26 -34.13 -13.72 -15.65
N ALA A 27 -34.28 -12.69 -14.82
CA ALA A 27 -33.98 -12.77 -13.41
C ALA A 27 -34.81 -13.87 -12.74
N GLU A 28 -36.13 -13.88 -12.94
CA GLU A 28 -37.02 -14.90 -12.36
C GLU A 28 -36.73 -16.30 -12.92
N LEU A 29 -36.50 -16.42 -14.23
CA LEU A 29 -36.12 -17.69 -14.86
C LEU A 29 -34.80 -18.23 -14.30
N GLY A 30 -33.84 -17.34 -14.01
CA GLY A 30 -32.57 -17.67 -13.41
C GLY A 30 -32.71 -18.20 -11.98
N GLU A 31 -33.59 -17.63 -11.16
CA GLU A 31 -33.86 -18.13 -9.81
C GLU A 31 -34.56 -19.50 -9.82
N LEU A 32 -35.41 -19.76 -10.83
CA LEU A 32 -36.05 -21.07 -11.01
C LEU A 32 -35.07 -22.15 -11.48
N GLY A 33 -34.07 -21.79 -12.30
CA GLY A 33 -33.02 -22.71 -12.76
C GLY A 33 -33.50 -23.84 -13.69
N ILE A 34 -34.63 -23.64 -14.38
CA ILE A 34 -35.30 -24.67 -15.19
C ILE A 34 -35.03 -24.57 -16.70
N ALA A 35 -34.32 -23.55 -17.15
CA ALA A 35 -34.16 -23.25 -18.56
C ALA A 35 -32.69 -23.24 -18.99
N GLN A 36 -32.41 -23.82 -20.17
CA GLN A 36 -31.13 -23.71 -20.86
C GLN A 36 -31.31 -22.87 -22.11
N PHE A 37 -30.55 -21.77 -22.22
CA PHE A 37 -30.59 -20.88 -23.38
C PHE A 37 -29.62 -21.33 -24.46
N ARG A 38 -30.03 -21.14 -25.72
CA ARG A 38 -29.22 -21.43 -26.91
C ARG A 38 -28.79 -20.10 -27.54
N ASP A 39 -27.50 -19.98 -27.88
CA ASP A 39 -26.98 -18.78 -28.54
C ASP A 39 -27.49 -18.68 -29.98
N LEU A 40 -28.32 -17.66 -30.24
CA LEU A 40 -28.82 -17.33 -31.57
C LEU A 40 -27.85 -16.40 -32.33
N ASN A 41 -26.88 -15.81 -31.62
CA ASN A 41 -25.91 -14.85 -32.15
C ASN A 41 -24.48 -15.42 -32.19
N ALA A 42 -24.33 -16.74 -32.37
CA ALA A 42 -23.04 -17.42 -32.34
C ALA A 42 -22.05 -16.87 -33.39
N ASP A 43 -22.56 -16.44 -34.55
CA ASP A 43 -21.75 -15.90 -35.65
C ASP A 43 -21.39 -14.42 -35.48
N VAL A 44 -21.99 -13.74 -34.49
CA VAL A 44 -21.76 -12.32 -34.20
C VAL A 44 -20.64 -12.18 -33.18
N ASN A 45 -19.63 -11.37 -33.52
CA ASN A 45 -18.52 -11.05 -32.63
C ASN A 45 -19.03 -10.44 -31.32
N VAL A 46 -18.43 -10.85 -30.19
CA VAL A 46 -18.78 -10.42 -28.83
C VAL A 46 -18.91 -8.91 -28.71
N PHE A 47 -18.03 -8.12 -29.36
CA PHE A 47 -18.03 -6.67 -29.27
C PHE A 47 -19.19 -5.98 -30.01
N GLN A 48 -19.82 -6.66 -30.95
CA GLN A 48 -20.95 -6.14 -31.73
C GLN A 48 -22.30 -6.50 -31.09
N ARG A 49 -22.30 -7.28 -30.01
CA ARG A 49 -23.52 -7.66 -29.29
C ARG A 49 -24.07 -6.48 -28.49
N LYS A 50 -25.40 -6.43 -28.38
CA LYS A 50 -26.15 -5.28 -27.85
C LYS A 50 -25.78 -4.89 -26.42
N TYR A 51 -25.59 -5.85 -25.51
CA TYR A 51 -25.38 -5.61 -24.08
C TYR A 51 -23.90 -5.63 -23.64
N THR A 52 -22.98 -5.33 -24.57
CA THR A 52 -21.53 -5.37 -24.27
C THR A 52 -21.11 -4.30 -23.26
N SER A 53 -21.73 -3.10 -23.32
CA SER A 53 -21.48 -2.01 -22.38
C SER A 53 -21.83 -2.38 -20.94
N GLU A 54 -22.96 -3.06 -20.75
CA GLU A 54 -23.50 -3.47 -19.47
C GLU A 54 -22.65 -4.58 -18.85
N ILE A 55 -22.15 -5.51 -19.67
CA ILE A 55 -21.19 -6.52 -19.22
C ILE A 55 -19.90 -5.87 -18.73
N ARG A 56 -19.37 -4.89 -19.48
CA ARG A 56 -18.16 -4.14 -19.06
C ARG A 56 -18.38 -3.41 -17.74
N ARG A 57 -19.52 -2.77 -17.56
CA ARG A 57 -19.91 -2.12 -16.28
C ARG A 57 -19.94 -3.13 -15.12
N CYS A 58 -20.47 -4.33 -15.37
CA CYS A 58 -20.46 -5.42 -14.37
C CYS A 58 -19.04 -5.93 -14.07
N GLU A 59 -18.17 -6.01 -15.07
CA GLU A 59 -16.77 -6.36 -14.88
C GLU A 59 -16.01 -5.32 -14.06
N GLU A 60 -16.31 -4.05 -14.26
CA GLU A 60 -15.77 -2.98 -13.44
C GLU A 60 -16.24 -3.10 -11.98
N MET A 61 -17.54 -3.28 -11.74
CA MET A 61 -18.05 -3.54 -10.38
C MET A 61 -17.40 -4.78 -9.75
N ALA A 62 -17.20 -5.86 -10.51
CA ALA A 62 -16.50 -7.05 -10.03
C ALA A 62 -15.04 -6.76 -9.68
N ARG A 63 -14.35 -5.90 -10.45
CA ARG A 63 -13.00 -5.40 -10.14
C ARG A 63 -13.00 -4.65 -8.81
N LYS A 64 -13.95 -3.73 -8.59
CA LYS A 64 -14.07 -2.96 -7.33
C LYS A 64 -14.24 -3.90 -6.13
N VAL A 65 -15.16 -4.87 -6.23
CA VAL A 65 -15.37 -5.90 -5.19
C VAL A 65 -14.10 -6.73 -4.94
N ALA A 66 -13.35 -7.10 -5.99
CA ALA A 66 -12.11 -7.85 -5.84
C ALA A 66 -11.00 -7.05 -5.13
N VAL A 67 -10.91 -5.74 -5.36
CA VAL A 67 -9.98 -4.85 -4.64
C VAL A 67 -10.36 -4.79 -3.16
N ILE A 68 -11.65 -4.56 -2.86
CA ILE A 68 -12.16 -4.52 -1.48
C ILE A 68 -11.88 -5.85 -0.76
N ARG A 69 -12.11 -6.99 -1.42
CA ARG A 69 -11.80 -8.31 -0.87
C ARG A 69 -10.32 -8.48 -0.57
N ARG A 70 -9.44 -8.02 -1.47
CA ARG A 70 -7.99 -8.09 -1.25
C ARG A 70 -7.58 -7.33 0.00
N GLU A 71 -8.15 -6.13 0.22
CA GLU A 71 -7.90 -5.35 1.43
C GLU A 71 -8.43 -6.05 2.70
N LEU A 72 -9.60 -6.70 2.63
CA LEU A 72 -10.12 -7.50 3.74
C LEU A 72 -9.23 -8.69 4.10
N THR A 73 -8.68 -9.38 3.09
CA THR A 73 -7.75 -10.50 3.30
C THR A 73 -6.43 -10.04 3.92
N LYS A 74 -5.92 -8.87 3.53
CA LYS A 74 -4.70 -8.30 4.13
C LYS A 74 -4.83 -8.05 5.63
N ASP A 75 -6.01 -7.62 6.08
CA ASP A 75 -6.28 -7.32 7.49
C ASP A 75 -6.92 -8.51 8.24
N GLU A 76 -6.86 -9.72 7.68
CA GLU A 76 -7.36 -10.99 8.25
C GLU A 76 -8.84 -10.95 8.71
N VAL A 77 -9.66 -10.10 8.09
CA VAL A 77 -11.07 -9.97 8.45
C VAL A 77 -11.86 -11.14 7.88
N THR A 78 -12.46 -11.95 8.74
CA THR A 78 -13.32 -13.06 8.32
C THR A 78 -14.62 -12.53 7.75
N THR A 79 -14.90 -12.80 6.48
CA THR A 79 -16.20 -12.51 5.87
C THR A 79 -17.22 -13.57 6.29
N PRO A 80 -18.44 -13.19 6.71
CA PRO A 80 -19.49 -14.15 7.02
C PRO A 80 -19.88 -14.94 5.77
N ASP A 81 -20.12 -16.24 5.92
CA ASP A 81 -20.66 -17.07 4.84
C ASP A 81 -22.16 -16.77 4.65
N LEU A 82 -22.61 -16.71 3.40
CA LEU A 82 -23.98 -16.36 3.01
C LEU A 82 -24.83 -17.59 2.69
N SER A 83 -24.49 -18.76 3.23
CA SER A 83 -25.13 -20.05 2.90
C SER A 83 -26.67 -20.01 2.96
N ASP A 84 -27.24 -19.21 3.85
CA ASP A 84 -28.68 -19.23 4.14
C ASP A 84 -29.46 -18.03 3.56
N ASN A 85 -28.79 -16.98 3.05
CA ASN A 85 -29.44 -15.74 2.58
C ASN A 85 -28.84 -15.24 1.25
N ILE A 86 -29.09 -15.99 0.18
CA ILE A 86 -28.70 -15.60 -1.18
C ILE A 86 -29.54 -14.39 -1.60
N PRO A 87 -28.92 -13.23 -1.93
CA PRO A 87 -29.67 -12.05 -2.35
C PRO A 87 -30.41 -12.32 -3.66
N ARG A 88 -31.64 -11.81 -3.77
CA ARG A 88 -32.40 -11.80 -5.01
C ARG A 88 -31.70 -10.94 -6.04
N THR A 89 -31.90 -11.26 -7.31
CA THR A 89 -31.46 -10.40 -8.41
C THR A 89 -32.01 -8.97 -8.25
N PRO A 90 -31.16 -7.93 -8.31
CA PRO A 90 -31.58 -6.56 -8.09
C PRO A 90 -32.25 -5.94 -9.32
N ASN A 91 -33.08 -4.93 -9.07
CA ASN A 91 -33.71 -4.12 -10.11
C ASN A 91 -32.72 -3.15 -10.77
N SER A 92 -33.04 -2.66 -11.97
CA SER A 92 -32.15 -1.75 -12.73
C SER A 92 -31.75 -0.47 -11.95
N ARG A 93 -32.61 0.02 -11.04
CA ARG A 93 -32.30 1.16 -10.15
C ARG A 93 -31.28 0.77 -9.07
N GLU A 94 -31.47 -0.38 -8.45
CA GLU A 94 -30.58 -0.91 -7.41
C GLU A 94 -29.19 -1.21 -7.96
N ILE A 95 -29.04 -1.50 -9.26
CA ILE A 95 -27.72 -1.62 -9.92
C ILE A 95 -26.95 -0.29 -9.85
N ILE A 96 -27.62 0.84 -10.08
CA ILE A 96 -26.99 2.17 -10.04
C ILE A 96 -26.58 2.50 -8.61
N ASP A 97 -27.47 2.24 -7.65
CA ASP A 97 -27.19 2.46 -6.23
C ASP A 97 -26.03 1.58 -5.75
N LEU A 98 -25.98 0.33 -6.19
CA LEU A 98 -24.89 -0.60 -5.90
C LEU A 98 -23.55 -0.11 -6.47
N GLU A 99 -23.52 0.37 -7.70
CA GLU A 99 -22.31 0.91 -8.32
C GLU A 99 -21.78 2.12 -7.55
N ALA A 100 -22.67 3.05 -7.19
CA ALA A 100 -22.32 4.23 -6.39
C ALA A 100 -21.80 3.83 -5.00
N ALA A 101 -22.43 2.83 -4.36
CA ALA A 101 -21.97 2.30 -3.08
C ALA A 101 -20.58 1.65 -3.19
N LEU A 102 -20.35 0.80 -4.21
CA LEU A 102 -19.06 0.17 -4.46
C LEU A 102 -17.96 1.19 -4.72
N GLU A 103 -18.23 2.20 -5.54
CA GLU A 103 -17.27 3.27 -5.83
C GLU A 103 -16.92 4.09 -4.60
N LYS A 104 -17.93 4.48 -3.81
CA LYS A 104 -17.70 5.19 -2.55
C LYS A 104 -16.83 4.38 -1.60
N THR A 105 -17.12 3.09 -1.45
CA THR A 105 -16.38 2.22 -0.53
C THR A 105 -14.97 1.90 -1.01
N GLU A 106 -14.75 1.71 -2.32
CA GLU A 106 -13.41 1.56 -2.90
C GLU A 106 -12.58 2.82 -2.64
N ASN A 107 -13.12 4.00 -2.92
CA ASN A 107 -12.43 5.27 -2.70
C ASN A 107 -12.10 5.48 -1.22
N GLU A 108 -13.06 5.26 -0.31
CA GLU A 108 -12.83 5.40 1.14
C GLU A 108 -11.72 4.46 1.64
N ILE A 109 -11.71 3.19 1.21
CA ILE A 109 -10.68 2.22 1.62
C ILE A 109 -9.31 2.60 1.03
N MET A 110 -9.27 3.02 -0.23
CA MET A 110 -8.03 3.43 -0.90
C MET A 110 -7.44 4.68 -0.25
N GLU A 111 -8.25 5.71 0.01
CA GLU A 111 -7.84 6.93 0.70
C GLU A 111 -7.31 6.62 2.11
N LEU A 112 -8.00 5.77 2.88
CA LEU A 112 -7.52 5.34 4.20
C LEU A 112 -6.19 4.60 4.11
N SER A 113 -6.00 3.79 3.07
CA SER A 113 -4.74 3.07 2.84
C SER A 113 -3.58 4.02 2.49
N GLU A 114 -3.82 5.00 1.60
CA GLU A 114 -2.80 5.99 1.22
C GLU A 114 -2.43 6.88 2.40
N ASN A 115 -3.43 7.34 3.16
CA ASN A 115 -3.22 8.13 4.38
C ASN A 115 -2.43 7.34 5.44
N SER A 116 -2.78 6.07 5.64
CA SER A 116 -2.04 5.19 6.56
C SER A 116 -0.60 5.00 6.13
N HIS A 117 -0.34 4.80 4.84
CA HIS A 117 1.01 4.68 4.30
C HIS A 117 1.83 5.96 4.52
N ALA A 118 1.25 7.13 4.22
CA ALA A 118 1.91 8.42 4.44
C ALA A 118 2.23 8.66 5.92
N LEU A 119 1.32 8.31 6.85
CA LEU A 119 1.55 8.40 8.29
C LEU A 119 2.68 7.48 8.75
N LEU A 120 2.71 6.24 8.28
CA LEU A 120 3.76 5.26 8.62
C LEU A 120 5.13 5.69 8.05
N GLN A 121 5.17 6.27 6.85
CA GLN A 121 6.39 6.81 6.28
C GLN A 121 6.94 7.98 7.11
N ASN A 122 6.09 8.95 7.46
CA ASN A 122 6.47 10.07 8.32
C ASN A 122 6.94 9.60 9.70
N PHE A 123 6.28 8.58 10.26
CA PHE A 123 6.67 7.96 11.53
C PHE A 123 8.05 7.31 11.46
N MET A 124 8.34 6.58 10.38
CA MET A 124 9.67 6.00 10.14
C MET A 124 10.74 7.09 10.06
N GLU A 125 10.52 8.14 9.26
CA GLU A 125 11.49 9.22 9.07
C GLU A 125 11.80 9.94 10.39
N LEU A 126 10.79 10.21 11.22
CA LEU A 126 11.01 10.81 12.54
C LEU A 126 11.69 9.86 13.53
N THR A 127 11.37 8.56 13.46
CA THR A 127 12.03 7.55 14.30
C THR A 127 13.51 7.41 13.92
N GLU A 128 13.82 7.46 12.63
CA GLU A 128 15.21 7.52 12.14
C GLU A 128 15.92 8.78 12.66
N LEU A 129 15.30 9.95 12.49
CA LEU A 129 15.85 11.21 12.98
C LEU A 129 16.11 11.17 14.49
N LYS A 130 15.16 10.65 15.29
CA LYS A 130 15.33 10.45 16.73
C LYS A 130 16.57 9.61 17.04
N ASN A 131 16.71 8.46 16.38
CA ASN A 131 17.85 7.56 16.59
C ASN A 131 19.18 8.21 16.16
N VAL A 132 19.17 9.03 15.10
CA VAL A 132 20.34 9.81 14.69
C VAL A 132 20.72 10.81 15.79
N LEU A 133 19.76 11.57 16.33
CA LEU A 133 20.00 12.56 17.38
C LEU A 133 20.48 11.91 18.69
N GLU A 134 19.89 10.79 19.11
CA GLU A 134 20.31 10.05 20.32
C GLU A 134 21.73 9.47 20.19
N ASN A 135 22.05 8.83 19.06
CA ASN A 135 23.36 8.22 18.87
C ASN A 135 24.47 9.25 18.58
N THR A 136 24.14 10.37 17.94
CA THR A 136 25.09 11.46 17.70
C THR A 136 25.56 12.12 19.00
N GLN A 137 24.73 12.20 20.04
CA GLN A 137 25.15 12.73 21.35
C GLN A 137 26.40 12.01 21.89
N GLY A 138 26.42 10.67 21.83
CA GLY A 138 27.59 9.87 22.22
C GLY A 138 28.82 10.07 21.33
N PHE A 139 28.62 10.28 20.02
CA PHE A 139 29.73 10.53 19.09
C PHE A 139 30.38 11.91 19.27
N PHE A 140 29.62 12.92 19.70
CA PHE A 140 30.13 14.28 19.95
C PHE A 140 30.69 14.49 21.36
N SER A 141 30.30 13.67 22.36
CA SER A 141 30.95 13.69 23.67
C SER A 141 32.36 13.11 23.63
N ASP A 142 32.60 12.12 22.75
CA ASP A 142 33.92 11.53 22.46
C ASP A 142 34.81 12.42 21.57
N LYS A 143 34.71 13.75 21.71
CA LYS A 143 35.54 14.76 21.03
C LYS A 143 37.06 14.55 21.21
N SER A 144 37.47 13.71 22.14
CA SER A 144 38.86 13.23 22.29
C SER A 144 39.37 12.45 21.07
N ALA A 145 38.49 11.82 20.26
CA ALA A 145 38.90 11.11 19.05
C ALA A 145 39.07 12.01 17.82
N ALA A 146 38.39 13.16 17.77
CA ALA A 146 38.53 14.13 16.68
C ALA A 146 39.89 14.86 16.73
N GLN A 147 40.47 15.02 17.93
CA GLN A 147 41.85 15.49 18.10
C GLN A 147 42.89 14.52 17.53
N ASN A 148 42.57 13.22 17.38
CA ASN A 148 43.51 12.27 16.79
C ASN A 148 43.63 12.39 15.26
N LEU A 149 42.68 13.02 14.55
CA LEU A 149 42.87 13.30 13.12
C LEU A 149 43.93 14.38 12.87
N GLU A 150 44.19 15.25 13.86
CA GLU A 150 45.30 16.21 13.79
C GLU A 150 46.66 15.53 14.00
N ALA A 151 46.70 14.34 14.61
CA ALA A 151 47.95 13.69 15.02
C ALA A 151 48.63 12.80 13.95
N THR A 152 47.92 12.43 12.86
CA THR A 152 48.45 11.47 11.86
C THR A 152 48.75 12.08 10.48
N GLY A 153 48.76 13.42 10.32
CA GLY A 153 48.69 14.02 8.99
C GLY A 153 49.52 15.28 8.65
N GLY A 154 50.36 15.84 9.53
CA GLY A 154 51.17 17.00 9.14
C GLY A 154 51.80 17.77 10.30
N GLU A 155 52.89 18.47 10.00
CA GLU A 155 53.81 19.18 10.91
C GLU A 155 53.14 20.14 11.93
N PRO A 156 53.77 20.37 13.10
CA PRO A 156 53.24 21.23 14.16
C PRO A 156 53.37 22.71 13.76
N GLY A 157 52.37 23.24 13.07
CA GLY A 157 52.42 24.62 12.61
C GLY A 157 51.19 25.11 11.84
N ALA A 158 50.02 25.14 12.48
CA ALA A 158 48.95 26.13 12.27
C ALA A 158 47.68 25.64 12.98
N SER A 159 47.41 26.22 14.16
CA SER A 159 46.11 26.15 14.82
C SER A 159 45.09 26.93 13.97
N ASP A 160 44.60 26.30 12.91
CA ASP A 160 43.39 26.72 12.22
C ASP A 160 42.27 25.82 12.74
N ASN A 161 41.68 26.25 13.87
CA ASN A 161 40.59 25.59 14.59
C ASN A 161 39.28 25.65 13.76
N LYS A 162 39.35 25.18 12.50
CA LYS A 162 38.22 25.16 11.58
C LYS A 162 37.31 24.01 11.99
N PRO A 163 36.02 24.27 12.28
CA PRO A 163 35.10 23.23 12.68
C PRO A 163 35.01 22.17 11.56
N LEU A 164 35.24 20.91 11.93
CA LEU A 164 35.03 19.77 11.04
C LEU A 164 33.57 19.75 10.58
N GLY A 165 33.36 19.62 9.28
CA GLY A 165 32.04 19.35 8.74
C GLY A 165 31.66 17.90 9.04
N PHE A 166 30.39 17.64 9.30
CA PHE A 166 29.90 16.27 9.38
C PHE A 166 28.59 16.10 8.62
N VAL A 167 28.29 14.85 8.29
CA VAL A 167 27.02 14.41 7.74
C VAL A 167 26.56 13.22 8.57
N ALA A 168 25.32 13.29 9.05
CA ALA A 168 24.68 12.21 9.78
C ALA A 168 23.54 11.62 8.93
N GLY A 169 23.32 10.32 9.06
CA GLY A 169 22.30 9.63 8.31
C GLY A 169 22.09 8.20 8.75
N VAL A 170 21.18 7.52 8.05
CA VAL A 170 20.79 6.14 8.29
C VAL A 170 21.00 5.33 7.02
N ILE A 171 21.54 4.12 7.16
CA ILE A 171 21.79 3.20 6.05
C ILE A 171 21.34 1.78 6.42
N PRO A 172 20.82 0.98 5.47
CA PRO A 172 20.54 -0.44 5.72
C PRO A 172 21.79 -1.21 6.16
N ARG A 173 21.64 -2.09 7.16
CA ARG A 173 22.75 -2.84 7.75
C ARG A 173 23.55 -3.65 6.72
N GLU A 174 22.89 -4.19 5.70
CA GLU A 174 23.52 -5.00 4.66
C GLU A 174 24.53 -4.22 3.80
N ARG A 175 24.33 -2.90 3.67
CA ARG A 175 25.09 -2.05 2.75
C ARG A 175 26.26 -1.32 3.40
N ILE A 176 26.39 -1.40 4.73
CA ILE A 176 27.36 -0.62 5.51
C ILE A 176 28.82 -0.91 5.12
N ILE A 177 29.16 -2.18 4.89
CA ILE A 177 30.54 -2.60 4.57
C ILE A 177 30.98 -2.04 3.21
N GLY A 178 30.09 -2.07 2.22
CA GLY A 178 30.34 -1.49 0.90
C GLY A 178 30.46 0.04 0.98
N PHE A 179 29.57 0.66 1.75
CA PHE A 179 29.55 2.10 1.96
C PHE A 179 30.86 2.61 2.59
N GLU A 180 31.32 2.00 3.67
CA GLU A 180 32.58 2.36 4.35
C GLU A 180 33.79 2.27 3.41
N ARG A 181 33.91 1.16 2.67
CA ARG A 181 34.99 0.97 1.70
C ARG A 181 34.97 2.01 0.59
N MET A 182 33.79 2.39 0.10
CA MET A 182 33.66 3.42 -0.93
C MET A 182 34.03 4.79 -0.39
N LEU A 183 33.59 5.11 0.83
CA LEU A 183 33.92 6.35 1.53
C LEU A 183 35.43 6.50 1.68
N TRP A 184 36.11 5.44 2.14
CA TRP A 184 37.57 5.40 2.29
C TRP A 184 38.32 5.58 0.97
N ARG A 185 37.90 4.88 -0.10
CA ARG A 185 38.53 4.96 -1.42
C ARG A 185 38.44 6.37 -2.03
N VAL A 186 37.29 7.02 -1.91
CA VAL A 186 37.06 8.36 -2.49
C VAL A 186 37.72 9.46 -1.66
N SER A 187 37.79 9.29 -0.34
CA SER A 187 38.38 10.26 0.58
C SER A 187 39.89 10.07 0.80
N ARG A 188 40.46 8.93 0.38
CA ARG A 188 41.86 8.53 0.67
C ARG A 188 42.17 8.54 2.17
N GLY A 189 41.18 8.23 3.01
CA GLY A 189 41.32 8.23 4.47
C GLY A 189 40.98 9.57 5.16
N ASN A 190 40.62 10.62 4.40
CA ASN A 190 40.29 11.93 4.97
C ASN A 190 38.83 12.04 5.49
N VAL A 191 38.11 10.92 5.59
CA VAL A 191 36.77 10.87 6.17
C VAL A 191 36.78 9.88 7.32
N PHE A 192 36.38 10.35 8.49
CA PHE A 192 36.24 9.52 9.68
C PHE A 192 34.79 9.11 9.86
N LEU A 193 34.50 7.81 9.76
CA LEU A 193 33.16 7.25 9.88
C LEU A 193 32.96 6.67 11.28
N ARG A 194 31.88 7.09 11.94
CA ARG A 194 31.35 6.46 13.15
C ARG A 194 30.00 5.83 12.82
N GLN A 195 29.73 4.68 13.40
CA GLN A 195 28.48 3.95 13.18
C GLN A 195 27.94 3.40 14.50
N ALA A 196 26.62 3.44 14.66
CA ALA A 196 25.89 2.83 15.76
C ALA A 196 24.71 2.04 15.18
N PRO A 197 24.58 0.74 15.48
CA PRO A 197 23.40 -0.02 15.10
C PRO A 197 22.16 0.51 15.81
N ILE A 198 21.01 0.47 15.14
CA ILE A 198 19.72 0.73 15.80
C ILE A 198 19.25 -0.59 16.41
N ASP A 199 19.02 -0.62 17.73
CA ASP A 199 18.65 -1.85 18.44
C ASP A 199 17.26 -2.36 18.06
N LYS A 200 16.31 -1.45 17.82
CA LYS A 200 14.94 -1.78 17.42
C LYS A 200 14.82 -1.78 15.89
N PRO A 201 14.30 -2.86 15.27
CA PRO A 201 14.02 -2.86 13.84
C PRO A 201 12.96 -1.81 13.49
N LEU A 202 13.09 -1.22 12.31
CA LEU A 202 12.10 -0.29 11.76
C LEU A 202 11.20 -1.06 10.80
N THR A 203 9.89 -0.92 10.94
CA THR A 203 8.92 -1.59 10.06
C THR A 203 8.78 -0.85 8.74
N ASP A 204 8.90 -1.55 7.60
CA ASP A 204 8.64 -0.97 6.28
C ASP A 204 7.16 -0.54 6.15
N PRO A 205 6.86 0.73 5.77
CA PRO A 205 5.49 1.20 5.61
C PRO A 205 4.72 0.53 4.46
N ARG A 206 5.40 -0.22 3.58
CA ARG A 206 4.77 -0.89 2.43
C ARG A 206 4.66 -2.40 2.61
N THR A 207 5.70 -3.06 3.13
CA THR A 207 5.71 -4.53 3.26
C THR A 207 5.41 -5.01 4.66
N GLY A 208 5.56 -4.17 5.68
CA GLY A 208 5.47 -4.59 7.08
C GLY A 208 6.70 -5.36 7.56
N ASP A 209 7.74 -5.47 6.73
CA ASP A 209 8.96 -6.20 7.09
C ASP A 209 9.82 -5.43 8.09
N GLU A 210 10.51 -6.17 8.95
CA GLU A 210 11.48 -5.61 9.89
C GLU A 210 12.80 -5.29 9.18
N ILE A 211 13.14 -3.99 9.11
CA ILE A 211 14.37 -3.50 8.50
C ILE A 211 15.35 -3.09 9.60
N TYR A 212 16.51 -3.74 9.62
CA TYR A 212 17.64 -3.32 10.44
C TYR A 212 18.47 -2.24 9.74
N LYS A 213 18.53 -1.07 10.36
CA LYS A 213 19.33 0.06 9.89
C LYS A 213 20.41 0.44 10.89
N ILE A 214 21.43 1.14 10.40
CA ILE A 214 22.58 1.63 11.16
C ILE A 214 22.61 3.16 11.01
N VAL A 215 22.76 3.85 12.13
CA VAL A 215 23.08 5.28 12.16
C VAL A 215 24.56 5.45 11.88
N PHE A 216 24.91 6.40 11.03
CA PHE A 216 26.30 6.77 10.81
C PHE A 216 26.51 8.29 10.90
N VAL A 217 27.73 8.66 11.26
CA VAL A 217 28.23 10.04 11.26
C VAL A 217 29.57 10.04 10.54
N ALA A 218 29.65 10.77 9.44
CA ALA A 218 30.88 10.94 8.66
C ALA A 218 31.44 12.34 8.88
N PHE A 219 32.62 12.43 9.50
CA PHE A 219 33.36 13.67 9.71
C PHE A 219 34.34 13.89 8.55
N PHE A 220 34.41 15.11 8.04
CA PHE A 220 35.30 15.49 6.94
C PHE A 220 35.69 16.96 7.04
N GLN A 221 36.79 17.30 6.39
CA GLN A 221 37.25 18.68 6.28
C GLN A 221 37.17 19.13 4.81
N GLY A 222 36.53 20.28 4.56
CA GLY A 222 36.43 20.87 3.23
C GLY A 222 35.16 20.52 2.44
N GLU A 223 34.72 21.47 1.62
CA GLU A 223 33.43 21.43 0.92
C GLU A 223 33.41 20.48 -0.28
N GLN A 224 34.56 20.26 -0.94
CA GLN A 224 34.65 19.27 -2.02
C GLN A 224 34.37 17.85 -1.52
N LEU A 225 34.88 17.48 -0.33
CA LEU A 225 34.63 16.18 0.29
C LEU A 225 33.16 16.04 0.68
N LYS A 226 32.52 17.09 1.22
CA LYS A 226 31.06 17.12 1.50
C LYS A 226 30.24 16.71 0.29
N SER A 227 30.54 17.28 -0.89
CA SER A 227 29.81 16.99 -2.12
C SER A 227 29.99 15.53 -2.58
N ARG A 228 31.19 14.97 -2.41
CA ARG A 228 31.50 13.57 -2.74
C ARG A 228 30.82 12.59 -1.78
N VAL A 229 30.86 12.87 -0.48
CA VAL A 229 30.18 12.07 0.55
C VAL A 229 28.68 12.04 0.28
N LYS A 230 28.04 13.19 0.02
CA LYS A 230 26.60 13.24 -0.33
C LYS A 230 26.27 12.40 -1.57
N LYS A 231 27.13 12.40 -2.60
CA LYS A 231 26.94 11.54 -3.79
C LYS A 231 27.02 10.05 -3.45
N ILE A 232 27.95 9.66 -2.59
CA ILE A 232 28.06 8.26 -2.13
C ILE A 232 26.83 7.89 -1.30
N CYS A 233 26.37 8.75 -0.39
CA CYS A 233 25.15 8.51 0.40
C CYS A 233 23.93 8.30 -0.51
N SER A 234 23.77 9.13 -1.54
CA SER A 234 22.69 8.96 -2.54
C SER A 234 22.81 7.63 -3.30
N GLY A 235 24.01 7.24 -3.72
CA GLY A 235 24.26 5.99 -4.45
C GLY A 235 24.00 4.72 -3.63
N TYR A 236 24.18 4.77 -2.30
CA TYR A 236 23.90 3.65 -1.40
C TYR A 236 22.47 3.66 -0.81
N HIS A 237 21.66 4.66 -1.16
CA HIS A 237 20.33 4.93 -0.61
C HIS A 237 20.35 5.16 0.91
N ALA A 238 21.32 5.95 1.37
CA ALA A 238 21.36 6.42 2.75
C ALA A 238 20.50 7.68 2.91
N SER A 239 19.61 7.68 3.91
CA SER A 239 18.79 8.85 4.27
C SER A 239 19.63 9.79 5.11
N LEU A 240 19.75 11.05 4.68
CA LEU A 240 20.53 12.07 5.38
C LEU A 240 19.61 12.95 6.21
N TYR A 241 19.98 13.18 7.47
CA TYR A 241 19.20 13.98 8.40
C TYR A 241 19.99 15.21 8.87
N PRO A 242 19.33 16.38 9.00
CA PRO A 242 19.95 17.55 9.60
C PRO A 242 20.19 17.30 11.08
N CYS A 243 21.43 17.50 11.52
CA CYS A 243 21.82 17.40 12.92
C CYS A 243 22.57 18.69 13.28
N PRO A 244 22.06 19.50 14.23
CA PRO A 244 22.74 20.72 14.70
C PRO A 244 24.14 20.44 15.24
N ASN A 245 24.96 21.47 15.42
CA ASN A 245 26.32 21.35 15.98
C ASN A 245 26.32 21.47 17.51
N GLU A 246 25.39 22.27 18.04
CA GLU A 246 25.30 22.58 19.45
C GLU A 246 24.50 21.53 20.21
N TYR A 247 24.92 21.26 21.45
CA TYR A 247 24.25 20.27 22.29
C TYR A 247 22.83 20.72 22.68
N ALA A 248 22.67 22.00 23.03
CA ALA A 248 21.37 22.55 23.45
C ALA A 248 20.33 22.49 22.32
N GLU A 249 20.68 22.94 21.11
CA GLU A 249 19.79 22.88 19.94
C GLU A 249 19.40 21.44 19.56
N ARG A 250 20.32 20.48 19.71
CA ARG A 250 20.02 19.06 19.49
C ARG A 250 19.03 18.52 20.51
N ASP A 251 19.21 18.85 21.78
CA ASP A 251 18.34 18.36 22.86
C ASP A 251 16.93 18.92 22.71
N GLU A 252 16.81 20.20 22.34
CA GLU A 252 15.54 20.83 21.98
C GLU A 252 14.88 20.15 20.76
N MET A 253 15.65 19.92 19.70
CA MET A 253 15.16 19.23 18.50
C MET A 253 14.71 17.78 18.82
N LEU A 254 15.46 17.08 19.67
CA LEU A 254 15.16 15.73 20.10
C LEU A 254 13.87 15.70 20.95
N ALA A 255 13.69 16.64 21.86
CA ALA A 255 12.45 16.80 22.63
C ALA A 255 11.25 17.03 21.69
N GLY A 256 11.38 17.94 20.72
CA GLY A 256 10.33 18.21 19.73
C GLY A 256 10.01 17.00 18.84
N VAL A 257 11.02 16.24 18.42
CA VAL A 257 10.83 15.00 17.65
C VAL A 257 10.13 13.93 18.48
N ARG A 258 10.47 13.78 19.77
CA ARG A 258 9.79 12.83 20.67
C ARG A 258 8.30 13.14 20.82
N THR A 259 7.94 14.39 21.08
CA THR A 259 6.52 14.79 21.16
C THR A 259 5.79 14.52 19.85
N ARG A 260 6.38 14.85 18.71
CA ARG A 260 5.76 14.59 17.40
C ARG A 260 5.58 13.10 17.09
N ILE A 261 6.50 12.25 17.54
CA ILE A 261 6.39 10.79 17.43
C ILE A 261 5.22 10.28 18.29
N GLU A 262 5.05 10.82 19.50
CA GLU A 262 3.92 10.47 20.38
C GLU A 262 2.58 10.88 19.75
N ASP A 263 2.49 12.10 19.23
CA ASP A 263 1.29 12.60 18.54
C ASP A 263 0.95 11.73 17.31
N LEU A 264 1.94 11.41 16.47
CA LEU A 264 1.75 10.56 15.30
C LEU A 264 1.34 9.14 15.69
N ASN A 265 1.89 8.57 16.77
CA ASN A 265 1.46 7.26 17.27
C ASN A 265 -0.03 7.28 17.65
N MET A 266 -0.51 8.35 18.30
CA MET A 266 -1.93 8.46 18.62
C MET A 266 -2.80 8.50 17.35
N VAL A 267 -2.39 9.29 16.35
CA VAL A 267 -3.12 9.40 15.07
C VAL A 267 -3.09 8.08 14.29
N ILE A 268 -1.96 7.36 14.27
CA ILE A 268 -1.84 6.05 13.61
C ILE A 268 -2.78 5.04 14.25
N ASN A 269 -2.83 4.98 15.59
CA ASN A 269 -3.73 4.09 16.30
C ASN A 269 -5.21 4.41 16.01
N GLN A 270 -5.58 5.70 16.04
CA GLN A 270 -6.94 6.13 15.70
C GLN A 270 -7.31 5.80 14.24
N THR A 271 -6.37 5.97 13.31
CA THR A 271 -6.55 5.67 11.88
C THR A 271 -6.72 4.16 11.68
N LYS A 272 -5.94 3.34 12.39
CA LYS A 272 -6.07 1.88 12.38
C LYS A 272 -7.44 1.43 12.89
N ASP A 273 -7.89 2.00 14.00
CA ASP A 273 -9.21 1.70 14.57
C ASP A 273 -10.36 2.14 13.65
N GLN A 274 -10.20 3.27 12.97
CA GLN A 274 -11.16 3.73 11.96
C GLN A 274 -11.20 2.79 10.76
N ARG A 275 -10.04 2.43 10.19
CA ARG A 275 -9.92 1.47 9.09
C ARG A 275 -10.56 0.14 9.46
N GLN A 276 -10.27 -0.40 10.63
CA GLN A 276 -10.83 -1.66 11.08
C GLN A 276 -12.36 -1.61 11.19
N ARG A 277 -12.93 -0.50 11.71
CA ARG A 277 -14.39 -0.31 11.76
C ARG A 277 -15.04 -0.27 10.38
N VAL A 278 -14.44 0.46 9.43
CA VAL A 278 -14.93 0.52 8.04
C VAL A 278 -14.88 -0.87 7.41
N LEU A 279 -13.74 -1.57 7.54
CA LEU A 279 -13.58 -2.91 6.99
C LEU A 279 -14.56 -3.93 7.59
N MET A 280 -14.81 -3.90 8.91
CA MET A 280 -15.82 -4.76 9.53
C MET A 280 -17.24 -4.48 9.04
N SER A 281 -17.56 -3.21 8.75
CA SER A 281 -18.86 -2.84 8.18
C SER A 281 -19.00 -3.39 6.76
N VAL A 282 -17.97 -3.18 5.94
CA VAL A 282 -17.91 -3.61 4.53
C VAL A 282 -17.86 -5.14 4.40
N ALA A 283 -17.16 -5.83 5.31
CA ALA A 283 -17.03 -7.29 5.32
C ALA A 283 -18.38 -8.02 5.34
N LYS A 284 -19.40 -7.43 5.97
CA LYS A 284 -20.76 -8.00 6.05
C LYS A 284 -21.51 -7.93 4.72
N GLU A 285 -21.21 -6.94 3.89
CA GLU A 285 -21.93 -6.67 2.64
C GLU A 285 -21.20 -7.20 1.40
N VAL A 286 -19.87 -7.34 1.45
CA VAL A 286 -19.04 -7.84 0.33
C VAL A 286 -19.52 -9.17 -0.27
N PRO A 287 -19.84 -10.20 0.54
CA PRO A 287 -20.36 -11.44 -0.02
C PRO A 287 -21.68 -11.25 -0.79
N LYS A 288 -22.55 -10.34 -0.34
CA LYS A 288 -23.82 -10.04 -1.02
C LYS A 288 -23.55 -9.33 -2.35
N TRP A 289 -22.68 -8.32 -2.34
CA TRP A 289 -22.29 -7.59 -3.54
C TRP A 289 -21.67 -8.50 -4.59
N GLU A 290 -20.83 -9.46 -4.19
CA GLU A 290 -20.24 -10.40 -5.13
C GLU A 290 -21.30 -11.27 -5.83
N ILE A 291 -22.25 -11.83 -5.06
CA ILE A 291 -23.32 -12.66 -5.63
C ILE A 291 -24.17 -11.80 -6.58
N ILE A 292 -24.55 -10.60 -6.15
CA ILE A 292 -25.36 -9.69 -6.95
C ILE A 292 -24.68 -9.35 -8.28
N VAL A 293 -23.40 -8.94 -8.25
CA VAL A 293 -22.64 -8.61 -9.46
C VAL A 293 -22.52 -9.82 -10.39
N LYS A 294 -22.30 -11.02 -9.85
CA LYS A 294 -22.28 -12.26 -10.65
C LYS A 294 -23.63 -12.56 -11.30
N LYS A 295 -24.74 -12.41 -10.55
CA LYS A 295 -26.10 -12.58 -11.08
C LYS A 295 -26.40 -11.60 -12.22
N ILE A 296 -26.14 -10.31 -12.01
CA ILE A 296 -26.35 -9.28 -13.04
C ILE A 296 -25.53 -9.58 -14.30
N LYS A 297 -24.24 -9.93 -14.13
CA LYS A 297 -23.36 -10.28 -15.25
C LYS A 297 -23.89 -11.48 -16.04
N ALA A 298 -24.38 -12.52 -15.34
CA ALA A 298 -24.94 -13.70 -15.98
C ALA A 298 -26.21 -13.38 -16.79
N ILE A 299 -27.07 -12.49 -16.28
CA ILE A 299 -28.28 -12.05 -16.98
C ILE A 299 -27.92 -11.30 -18.26
N TYR A 300 -27.06 -10.29 -18.20
CA TYR A 300 -26.63 -9.57 -19.41
C TYR A 300 -25.88 -10.46 -20.41
N HIS A 301 -25.10 -11.43 -19.92
CA HIS A 301 -24.48 -12.43 -20.78
C HIS A 301 -25.52 -13.29 -21.51
N THR A 302 -26.59 -13.69 -20.82
CA THR A 302 -27.70 -14.46 -21.39
C THR A 302 -28.52 -13.62 -22.37
N MET A 303 -28.80 -12.35 -22.04
CA MET A 303 -29.48 -11.42 -22.95
C MET A 303 -28.70 -11.22 -24.26
N ASN A 304 -27.37 -11.31 -24.22
CA ASN A 304 -26.51 -11.23 -25.41
C ASN A 304 -26.61 -12.45 -26.35
N MET A 305 -27.23 -13.55 -25.90
CA MET A 305 -27.52 -14.73 -26.72
C MET A 305 -28.81 -14.58 -27.53
N PHE A 306 -29.67 -13.60 -27.20
CA PHE A 306 -30.98 -13.43 -27.81
C PHE A 306 -30.90 -12.64 -29.11
N SER A 307 -31.66 -13.06 -30.12
CA SER A 307 -31.86 -12.27 -31.32
C SER A 307 -32.72 -11.05 -31.00
N VAL A 308 -32.33 -9.88 -31.50
CA VAL A 308 -33.13 -8.66 -31.37
C VAL A 308 -33.87 -8.49 -32.70
N ASP A 309 -35.19 -8.71 -32.67
CA ASP A 309 -36.04 -8.31 -33.80
C ASP A 309 -36.07 -6.77 -33.85
N VAL A 310 -35.69 -6.21 -35.00
CA VAL A 310 -35.73 -4.78 -35.33
C VAL A 310 -37.07 -4.46 -35.99
#